data_AF-A0A9Q5C896-F1
#
_entry.id   AF-A0A9Q5C896-F1
#
_cell.length_a   1.000
_cell.length_b   1.000
_cell.length_c   1.000
_cell.angle_alpha   90.00
_cell.angle_beta   90.00
_cell.angle_gamma   90.00
#
_symmetry.space_group_name_H-M   'P 1'
#
loop_
_entity.id
_entity.type
_entity.pdbx_description
1 polymer ?
#
loop_
_entity_poly.entity_id
_entity_poly.type
_entity_poly.pdbx_seq_one_letter_code
_entity_poly.pdbx_strand_id
1 'polypeptide(L)'
;MINAHTHVGLVNAAKDHYPETETLVTYKALKDLKNGLKGGVTYIRSCGVPFDVDVKLKNMRNDYPFEGPGMRPAGMPISILGSHADQPLGENHELNASHLVNSPDDVRKAVREQFKKVQKILN
;
A
#
# COMPACT_ATOMS: atom_id res chain seq x y z
N MET A 1 15.46 -12.53 7.41
CA MET A 1 15.93 -11.73 6.25
C MET A 1 15.07 -10.49 6.11
N ILE A 2 15.63 -9.36 5.65
CA ILE A 2 14.88 -8.12 5.43
C ILE A 2 14.73 -7.88 3.92
N ASN A 3 13.56 -7.45 3.45
CA ASN A 3 13.38 -6.93 2.11
C ASN A 3 13.06 -5.42 2.17
N ALA A 4 13.93 -4.59 1.59
CA ALA A 4 13.86 -3.14 1.67
C ALA A 4 12.93 -2.50 0.62
N HIS A 5 12.39 -3.27 -0.33
CA HIS A 5 11.51 -2.73 -1.36
C HIS A 5 10.48 -3.79 -1.79
N THR A 6 9.24 -3.62 -1.33
CA THR A 6 8.14 -4.55 -1.63
C THR A 6 6.86 -3.81 -1.95
N HIS A 7 6.01 -4.45 -2.75
CA HIS A 7 4.63 -4.02 -3.03
C HIS A 7 3.72 -5.21 -2.73
N VAL A 8 3.09 -5.21 -1.56
CA VAL A 8 2.13 -6.26 -1.18
C VAL A 8 0.76 -5.94 -1.78
N GLY A 9 0.05 -6.95 -2.26
CA GLY A 9 -1.29 -6.77 -2.80
C GLY A 9 -1.32 -6.25 -4.24
N LEU A 10 -0.17 -6.18 -4.91
CA LEU A 10 -0.08 -5.70 -6.28
C LEU A 10 -0.97 -6.53 -7.22
N VAL A 11 -1.88 -5.87 -7.92
CA VAL A 11 -2.74 -6.48 -8.93
C VAL A 11 -2.05 -6.36 -10.29
N ASN A 12 -1.98 -7.46 -11.05
CA ASN A 12 -1.51 -7.38 -12.43
C ASN A 12 -2.72 -7.11 -13.32
N ALA A 13 -2.98 -5.83 -13.58
CA ALA A 13 -4.11 -5.38 -14.40
C ALA A 13 -4.12 -5.99 -15.83
N ALA A 14 -2.97 -6.44 -16.35
CA ALA A 14 -2.90 -7.09 -17.66
C ALA A 14 -3.34 -8.57 -17.63
N LYS A 15 -3.44 -9.19 -16.45
CA LYS A 15 -3.85 -10.59 -16.28
C LYS A 15 -5.20 -10.75 -15.59
N ASP A 16 -5.55 -9.82 -14.72
CA ASP A 16 -6.76 -9.87 -13.92
C ASP A 16 -7.88 -9.05 -14.57
N HIS A 17 -9.04 -9.68 -14.77
CA HIS A 17 -10.22 -9.03 -15.40
C HIS A 17 -11.11 -8.29 -14.40
N TYR A 18 -10.69 -8.22 -13.12
CA TYR A 18 -11.44 -7.55 -12.06
C TYR A 18 -10.83 -6.19 -11.74
N PRO A 19 -11.66 -5.14 -11.53
CA PRO A 19 -11.17 -3.84 -11.08
C PRO A 19 -10.32 -3.96 -9.81
N GLU A 20 -9.30 -3.12 -9.70
CA GLU A 20 -8.49 -3.05 -8.50
C GLU A 20 -9.26 -2.29 -7.41
N THR A 21 -9.79 -3.06 -6.46
CA THR A 21 -10.54 -2.56 -5.30
C THR A 21 -9.77 -2.83 -4.01
N GLU A 22 -10.10 -2.10 -2.94
CA GLU A 22 -9.48 -2.28 -1.63
C GLU A 22 -9.60 -3.73 -1.12
N THR A 23 -10.74 -4.37 -1.37
CA THR A 23 -10.98 -5.78 -1.02
C THR A 23 -10.01 -6.72 -1.73
N LEU A 24 -9.81 -6.55 -3.05
CA LEU A 24 -8.91 -7.40 -3.84
C LEU A 24 -7.45 -7.19 -3.43
N VAL A 25 -7.04 -5.93 -3.25
CA VAL A 25 -5.67 -5.57 -2.81
C VAL A 25 -5.39 -6.16 -1.43
N THR A 26 -6.35 -6.08 -0.50
CA THR A 26 -6.23 -6.67 0.84
C THR A 26 -6.09 -8.19 0.79
N TYR A 27 -6.93 -8.88 0.02
CA TYR A 27 -6.86 -10.34 -0.14
C TYR A 27 -5.49 -10.77 -0.66
N LYS A 28 -4.97 -10.10 -1.70
CA LYS A 28 -3.65 -10.40 -2.26
C LYS A 28 -2.52 -10.05 -1.28
N ALA A 29 -2.61 -8.93 -0.58
CA ALA A 29 -1.58 -8.52 0.38
C ALA A 29 -1.40 -9.57 1.50
N LEU A 30 -2.50 -10.12 2.03
CA LEU A 30 -2.42 -11.20 3.03
C LEU A 30 -1.75 -12.46 2.46
N LYS A 31 -2.02 -12.82 1.20
CA LYS A 31 -1.36 -13.93 0.52
C LYS A 31 0.12 -13.68 0.31
N ASP A 32 0.50 -12.48 -0.15
CA ASP A 32 1.89 -12.09 -0.38
C ASP A 32 2.71 -12.08 0.91
N LEU A 33 2.14 -11.54 1.99
CA LEU A 33 2.76 -11.51 3.31
C LEU A 33 3.03 -12.92 3.83
N LYS A 34 2.05 -13.82 3.74
CA LYS A 34 2.21 -15.23 4.11
C LYS A 34 3.31 -15.91 3.29
N ASN A 35 3.31 -15.70 1.98
CA ASN A 35 4.32 -16.28 1.09
C ASN A 35 5.72 -15.73 1.36
N GLY A 36 5.85 -14.43 1.60
CA GLY A 36 7.11 -13.79 1.95
C GLY A 36 7.71 -14.36 3.24
N LEU A 37 6.86 -14.60 4.26
CA LEU A 37 7.30 -15.22 5.51
C LEU A 37 7.80 -16.66 5.29
N LYS A 38 7.06 -17.45 4.51
CA LYS A 38 7.48 -18.81 4.12
C LYS A 38 8.79 -18.84 3.33
N GLY A 39 9.06 -17.77 2.56
CA GLY A 39 10.33 -17.56 1.86
C GLY A 39 11.48 -17.06 2.76
N GLY A 40 11.28 -16.95 4.08
CA GLY A 40 12.31 -16.54 5.04
C GLY A 40 12.45 -15.02 5.24
N VAL A 41 11.62 -14.20 4.58
CA VAL A 41 11.55 -12.76 4.84
C VAL A 41 10.80 -12.55 6.14
N THR A 42 11.47 -11.93 7.12
CA THR A 42 10.90 -11.69 8.45
C THR A 42 10.52 -10.24 8.67
N TYR A 43 11.01 -9.32 7.83
CA TYR A 43 10.64 -7.91 7.86
C TYR A 43 10.69 -7.28 6.46
N ILE A 44 9.71 -6.42 6.14
CA ILE A 44 9.62 -5.73 4.86
C ILE A 44 9.48 -4.21 5.01
N ARG A 45 9.98 -3.48 4.02
CA ARG A 45 9.56 -2.11 3.71
C ARG A 45 8.58 -2.17 2.55
N SER A 46 7.32 -1.82 2.81
CA SER A 46 6.30 -1.65 1.77
C SER A 46 6.40 -0.24 1.18
N CYS A 47 6.49 -0.13 -0.14
CA CYS A 47 6.93 1.09 -0.85
C CYS A 47 5.85 1.71 -1.75
N GLY A 48 4.59 1.31 -1.60
CA GLY A 48 3.48 1.87 -2.37
C GLY A 48 2.39 0.83 -2.52
N VAL A 49 1.26 1.07 -1.86
CA VAL A 49 0.09 0.17 -1.91
C VAL A 49 -1.19 1.00 -2.03
N PRO A 50 -2.04 0.70 -3.03
CA PRO A 50 -3.39 1.27 -3.15
C PRO A 50 -4.19 1.24 -1.86
N PHE A 51 -5.05 2.24 -1.69
CA PHE A 51 -5.99 2.37 -0.55
C PHE A 51 -5.32 2.36 0.84
N ASP A 52 -4.00 2.56 0.91
CA ASP A 52 -3.19 2.42 2.14
C ASP A 52 -3.37 1.07 2.85
N VAL A 53 -3.61 -0.02 2.10
CA VAL A 53 -3.84 -1.35 2.68
C VAL A 53 -2.69 -1.78 3.58
N ASP A 54 -1.44 -1.47 3.22
CA ASP A 54 -0.27 -1.80 4.03
C ASP A 54 -0.26 -1.10 5.40
N VAL A 55 -0.68 0.17 5.44
CA VAL A 55 -0.86 0.93 6.69
C VAL A 55 -2.01 0.34 7.51
N LYS A 56 -3.17 0.08 6.86
CA LYS A 56 -4.36 -0.48 7.52
C LYS A 56 -4.07 -1.85 8.14
N LEU A 57 -3.45 -2.76 7.39
CA LEU A 57 -3.02 -4.07 7.86
C LEU A 57 -2.03 -3.97 9.01
N LYS A 58 -1.04 -3.07 8.94
CA LYS A 58 -0.09 -2.85 10.03
C LYS A 58 -0.79 -2.40 11.32
N ASN A 59 -1.77 -1.50 11.20
CA ASN A 59 -2.48 -0.93 12.35
C ASN A 59 -3.41 -1.94 13.02
N MET A 60 -4.19 -2.69 12.23
CA MET A 60 -5.16 -3.64 12.77
C MET A 60 -4.55 -4.94 13.29
N ARG A 61 -3.27 -5.21 12.99
CA ARG A 61 -2.65 -6.53 13.22
C ARG A 61 -2.67 -6.98 14.69
N ASN A 62 -2.59 -6.05 15.63
CA ASN A 62 -2.62 -6.40 17.06
C ASN A 62 -3.99 -6.95 17.47
N ASP A 63 -5.06 -6.37 16.93
CA ASP A 63 -6.45 -6.76 17.25
C ASP A 63 -6.91 -7.93 16.37
N TYR A 64 -6.40 -8.02 15.14
CA TYR A 64 -6.75 -9.01 14.14
C TYR A 64 -5.49 -9.64 13.54
N PRO A 65 -4.89 -10.62 14.23
CA PRO A 65 -3.60 -11.17 13.83
C PRO A 65 -3.68 -11.97 12.54
N PHE A 66 -2.65 -11.84 11.71
CA PHE A 66 -2.45 -12.63 10.50
C PHE A 66 -0.97 -13.02 10.31
N GLU A 67 -0.75 -14.06 9.52
CA GLU A 67 0.57 -14.61 9.18
C GLU A 67 1.29 -13.71 8.17
N GLY A 68 2.56 -13.38 8.44
CA GLY A 68 3.38 -12.55 7.55
C GLY A 68 4.58 -11.90 8.24
N PRO A 69 5.54 -11.33 7.50
CA PRO A 69 6.66 -10.59 8.07
C PRO A 69 6.19 -9.37 8.86
N GLY A 70 7.05 -8.83 9.72
CA GLY A 70 6.89 -7.45 10.19
C GLY A 70 6.95 -6.47 9.02
N MET A 71 6.32 -5.30 9.14
CA MET A 71 6.29 -4.35 8.02
C MET A 71 6.41 -2.90 8.48
N ARG A 72 7.12 -2.11 7.68
CA ARG A 72 7.13 -0.64 7.70
C ARG A 72 6.40 -0.12 6.44
N PRO A 73 5.14 0.30 6.56
CA PRO A 73 4.32 0.72 5.42
C PRO A 73 4.66 2.14 4.94
N ALA A 74 4.48 2.40 3.65
CA ALA A 74 4.59 3.75 3.07
C ALA A 74 3.21 4.37 2.82
N GLY A 75 2.17 3.54 2.66
CA GLY A 75 0.90 4.00 2.12
C GLY A 75 0.95 4.18 0.61
N MET A 76 0.02 4.96 0.08
CA MET A 76 -0.05 5.27 -1.35
C MET A 76 1.17 6.09 -1.83
N PRO A 77 1.73 5.86 -3.03
CA PRO A 77 2.78 6.73 -3.57
C PRO A 77 2.30 8.18 -3.77
N ILE A 78 3.24 9.13 -3.86
CA ILE A 78 2.98 10.51 -4.30
C ILE A 78 3.48 10.64 -5.74
N SER A 79 2.65 11.15 -6.64
CA SER A 79 2.96 11.24 -8.07
C SER A 79 2.40 12.50 -8.71
N ILE A 80 2.97 12.91 -9.83
CA ILE A 80 2.37 13.94 -10.70
C ILE A 80 1.40 13.28 -11.69
N LEU A 81 0.51 14.09 -12.29
CA LEU A 81 -0.38 13.65 -13.36
C LEU A 81 0.43 13.09 -14.56
N GLY A 82 0.04 11.93 -15.07
CA GLY A 82 0.67 11.22 -16.19
C GLY A 82 1.98 10.49 -15.87
N SER A 83 2.43 10.48 -14.61
CA SER A 83 3.66 9.79 -14.20
C SER A 83 3.42 8.32 -13.84
N HIS A 84 4.46 7.60 -13.45
CA HIS A 84 4.48 6.14 -13.28
C HIS A 84 3.39 5.59 -12.34
N ALA A 85 3.08 6.31 -11.27
CA ALA A 85 2.10 5.88 -10.25
C ALA A 85 0.73 6.55 -10.43
N ASP A 86 0.52 7.30 -11.51
CA ASP A 86 -0.82 7.80 -11.87
C ASP A 86 -1.61 6.66 -12.52
N GLN A 87 -2.39 5.95 -11.71
CA GLN A 87 -3.16 4.77 -12.12
C GLN A 87 -4.58 4.86 -11.58
N PRO A 88 -5.61 4.72 -12.43
CA PRO A 88 -7.00 4.70 -11.98
C PRO A 88 -7.27 3.44 -11.14
N LEU A 89 -8.11 3.60 -10.12
CA LEU A 89 -8.55 2.55 -9.19
C LEU A 89 -10.06 2.61 -8.99
N GLY A 90 -10.61 1.54 -8.41
CA GLY A 90 -12.03 1.43 -8.14
C GLY A 90 -12.80 0.85 -9.31
N GLU A 91 -14.06 0.49 -9.06
CA GLU A 91 -14.90 -0.18 -10.05
C GLU A 91 -15.22 0.71 -11.25
N ASN A 92 -15.25 2.03 -11.04
CA ASN A 92 -15.59 3.03 -12.04
C ASN A 92 -14.42 3.99 -12.33
N HIS A 93 -13.19 3.60 -11.97
CA HIS A 93 -11.98 4.45 -12.11
C HIS A 93 -12.10 5.79 -11.37
N GLU A 94 -12.84 5.81 -10.27
CA GLU A 94 -13.17 7.00 -9.49
C GLU A 94 -12.07 7.41 -8.50
N LEU A 95 -11.08 6.55 -8.29
CA LEU A 95 -9.94 6.77 -7.39
C LEU A 95 -8.62 6.69 -8.15
N ASN A 96 -7.53 7.07 -7.48
CA ASN A 96 -6.17 6.94 -8.00
C ASN A 96 -5.30 6.14 -7.02
N ALA A 97 -4.33 5.39 -7.55
CA ALA A 97 -3.37 4.64 -6.76
C ALA A 97 -2.35 5.51 -6.03
N SER A 98 -2.26 6.79 -6.39
CA SER A 98 -1.33 7.75 -5.81
C SER A 98 -2.02 9.02 -5.31
N HIS A 99 -1.34 9.73 -4.42
CA HIS A 99 -1.61 11.12 -4.17
C HIS A 99 -1.11 11.95 -5.37
N LEU A 100 -2.03 12.36 -6.24
CA LEU A 100 -1.72 13.24 -7.35
C LEU A 100 -1.46 14.66 -6.87
N VAL A 101 -0.29 15.20 -7.21
CA VAL A 101 0.17 16.53 -6.78
C VAL A 101 0.65 17.35 -7.97
N ASN A 102 0.41 18.67 -7.94
CA ASN A 102 0.80 19.57 -9.04
C ASN A 102 1.56 20.81 -8.56
N SER A 103 1.94 20.86 -7.28
CA SER A 103 2.69 21.98 -6.70
C SER A 103 3.52 21.55 -5.48
N PRO A 104 4.52 22.35 -5.06
CA PRO A 104 5.25 22.11 -3.82
C PRO A 104 4.36 22.03 -2.57
N ASP A 105 3.26 22.80 -2.52
CA ASP A 105 2.33 22.77 -1.40
C ASP A 105 1.48 21.50 -1.39
N ASP A 106 1.07 21.01 -2.57
CA ASP A 106 0.39 19.71 -2.70
C ASP A 106 1.29 18.58 -2.19
N VAL A 107 2.58 18.59 -2.56
CA VAL A 107 3.56 17.61 -2.06
C VAL A 107 3.63 17.66 -0.52
N ARG A 108 3.77 18.85 0.06
CA ARG A 108 3.81 19.01 1.53
C ARG A 108 2.53 18.49 2.19
N LYS A 109 1.37 18.78 1.59
CA LYS A 109 0.07 18.30 2.08
C LYS A 109 0.00 16.77 2.03
N ALA A 110 0.31 16.16 0.88
CA ALA A 110 0.30 14.71 0.71
C ALA A 110 1.23 14.02 1.71
N VAL A 111 2.46 14.52 1.87
CA VAL A 111 3.42 14.01 2.88
C VAL A 111 2.85 14.07 4.29
N ARG A 112 2.26 15.20 4.70
CA ARG A 112 1.64 15.34 6.04
C ARG A 112 0.46 14.40 6.24
N GLU A 113 -0.37 14.19 5.22
CA GLU A 113 -1.47 13.23 5.26
C GLU A 113 -0.97 11.80 5.44
N GLN A 114 0.13 11.43 4.77
CA GLN A 114 0.77 10.13 4.96
C GLN A 114 1.30 9.95 6.38
N PHE A 115 2.04 10.94 6.90
CA PHE A 115 2.53 10.91 8.28
C PHE A 115 1.38 10.75 9.27
N LYS A 116 0.26 11.45 9.07
CA LYS A 116 -0.93 11.33 9.94
C LYS A 116 -1.49 9.89 9.96
N LYS A 117 -1.49 9.19 8.83
CA LYS A 117 -1.96 7.80 8.73
C LYS A 117 -1.00 6.81 9.40
N VAL A 118 0.31 7.01 9.19
CA VAL A 118 1.37 6.10 9.69
C VAL A 118 1.71 6.33 11.17
N GLN A 119 1.60 7.57 11.67
CA GLN A 119 2.01 7.94 13.04
C GLN A 119 0.95 7.63 14.11
N LYS A 120 -0.25 7.17 13.76
CA LYS A 120 -1.32 6.83 14.73
C LYS A 120 -0.98 5.64 15.66
N ILE A 121 0.30 5.29 15.79
CA ILE A 121 0.90 4.10 16.44
C ILE A 121 1.86 4.49 17.60
N LEU A 122 1.94 5.76 18.03
CA LEU A 122 2.83 6.18 19.13
C LEU A 122 2.12 6.55 20.45
N ASN A 123 0.84 6.24 20.59
CA ASN A 123 0.09 6.45 21.85
C ASN A 123 -0.36 5.12 22.43
#